data_AF-A0A2S6GNP5-F1
#
_entry.id   AF-A0A2S6GNP5-F1
#
_cell.length_a   1.000
_cell.length_b   1.000
_cell.length_c   1.000
_cell.angle_alpha   90.00
_cell.angle_beta   90.00
_cell.angle_gamma   90.00
#
_symmetry.space_group_name_H-M   'P 1'
#
loop_
_entity.id
_entity.type
_entity.pdbx_description
1 polymer ?
#
loop_
_entity_poly.entity_id
_entity_poly.type
_entity_poly.pdbx_seq_one_letter_code
_entity_poly.pdbx_strand_id
1 'polypeptide(L)'
;MKPTRDPRGEVCWGTSATYGGRAHVVLMSRAAGLCGLPVDTRHRDRPPARTVCPECAIAYVAAVFPTGATAPDLRHEVRLRA
;
A
#
# COMPACT_ATOMS: atom_id res chain seq x y z
N MET A 1 7.90 -1.39 -25.43
CA MET A 1 6.96 -1.39 -24.28
C MET A 1 7.60 -2.21 -23.17
N LYS A 2 8.08 -1.61 -22.07
CA LYS A 2 8.65 -2.38 -20.95
C LYS A 2 7.52 -3.20 -20.33
N PRO A 3 7.72 -4.49 -19.99
CA PRO A 3 6.71 -5.25 -19.29
C PRO A 3 6.44 -4.52 -17.97
N THR A 4 5.20 -4.07 -17.78
CA THR A 4 4.73 -3.52 -16.51
C THR A 4 4.79 -4.62 -15.49
N ARG A 5 5.88 -4.61 -14.71
CA ARG A 5 6.13 -5.44 -13.53
C ARG A 5 4.85 -5.45 -12.69
N ASP A 6 4.21 -6.61 -12.52
CA ASP A 6 2.97 -6.70 -11.73
C ASP A 6 3.35 -6.51 -10.24
N PRO A 7 3.00 -5.38 -9.62
CA PRO A 7 3.37 -5.12 -8.23
C PRO A 7 2.71 -6.10 -7.25
N ARG A 8 1.68 -6.85 -7.68
CA ARG A 8 0.99 -7.85 -6.85
C ARG A 8 1.84 -9.09 -6.59
N GLY A 9 2.76 -9.43 -7.50
CA GLY A 9 3.62 -10.62 -7.38
C GLY A 9 4.85 -10.40 -6.48
N GLU A 10 5.09 -9.17 -6.03
CA GLU A 10 6.39 -8.78 -5.46
C GLU A 10 6.30 -8.30 -4.02
N VAL A 11 5.14 -8.50 -3.38
CA VAL A 11 4.89 -8.07 -2.02
C VAL A 11 4.55 -9.25 -1.11
N CYS A 12 4.93 -9.12 0.15
CA CYS A 12 4.40 -9.89 1.27
C CYS A 12 3.80 -8.95 2.30
N TRP A 13 3.38 -9.54 3.41
CA TRP A 13 2.88 -8.84 4.58
C TRP A 13 3.91 -8.87 5.69
N GLY A 14 3.97 -7.80 6.47
CA GLY A 14 4.71 -7.79 7.72
C GLY A 14 3.90 -7.19 8.85
N THR A 15 4.30 -7.46 10.08
CA THR A 15 3.72 -6.81 11.26
C THR A 15 4.81 -6.24 12.13
N SER A 16 4.51 -5.17 12.85
CA SER A 16 5.37 -4.71 13.93
C SER A 16 4.57 -4.53 15.22
N ALA A 17 5.13 -5.03 16.32
CA ALA A 17 4.53 -4.87 17.64
C ALA A 17 4.57 -3.40 18.10
N THR A 18 5.63 -2.68 17.73
CA THR A 18 5.86 -1.29 18.11
C THR A 18 4.90 -0.31 17.45
N TYR A 19 4.46 -0.60 16.23
CA TYR A 19 3.62 0.29 15.41
C TYR A 19 2.15 -0.15 15.40
N GLY A 20 1.60 -0.41 16.59
CA GLY A 20 0.16 -0.65 16.79
C GLY A 20 -0.36 -1.94 16.15
N GLY A 21 0.52 -2.91 15.88
CA GLY A 21 0.14 -4.25 15.44
C GLY A 21 -0.56 -4.29 14.07
N ARG A 22 -0.40 -3.27 13.23
CA ARG A 22 -0.99 -3.24 11.89
C ARG A 22 -0.24 -4.15 10.92
N ALA A 23 -0.91 -4.54 9.84
CA ALA A 23 -0.31 -5.26 8.73
C ALA A 23 0.28 -4.26 7.71
N HIS A 24 1.54 -4.46 7.36
CA HIS A 24 2.30 -3.65 6.42
C HIS A 24 2.48 -4.43 5.11
N VAL A 25 2.40 -3.73 3.98
CA VAL A 25 2.78 -4.29 2.68
C VAL A 25 4.28 -4.10 2.53
N VAL A 26 5.01 -5.16 2.22
CA VAL A 26 6.48 -5.21 2.22
C VAL A 26 6.94 -5.76 0.88
N LEU A 27 7.88 -5.09 0.20
CA LEU A 27 8.51 -5.65 -1.00
C LEU A 27 9.31 -6.90 -0.62
N MET A 28 9.27 -7.93 -1.47
CA MET A 28 10.05 -9.16 -1.30
C MET A 28 11.53 -8.89 -0.96
N SER A 29 12.13 -7.90 -1.61
CA SER A 29 13.52 -7.49 -1.46
C SER A 29 13.84 -6.58 -0.26
N ARG A 30 12.85 -6.21 0.56
CA ARG A 30 13.03 -5.26 1.68
C ARG A 30 12.57 -5.86 3.01
N ALA A 31 13.09 -5.29 4.09
CA ALA A 31 12.72 -5.61 5.48
C ALA A 31 11.85 -4.51 6.13
N ALA A 32 11.39 -3.54 5.34
CA ALA A 32 10.53 -2.45 5.77
C ALA A 32 9.25 -2.43 4.92
N GLY A 33 8.16 -1.99 5.52
CA GLY A 33 6.90 -1.74 4.81
C GLY A 33 7.07 -0.62 3.78
N LEU A 34 6.11 -0.51 2.85
CA LEU A 34 6.07 0.59 1.88
C LEU A 34 6.00 1.96 2.56
N CYS A 35 5.49 2.03 3.79
CA CYS A 35 5.51 3.20 4.66
C CYS A 35 6.90 3.59 5.20
N GLY A 36 7.95 2.81 4.95
CA GLY A 36 9.31 3.03 5.45
C GLY A 36 9.60 2.48 6.84
N LEU A 37 8.57 2.08 7.60
CA LEU A 37 8.74 1.50 8.93
C LEU A 37 9.26 0.05 8.86
N PRO A 38 10.14 -0.36 9.79
CA PRO A 38 10.60 -1.75 9.90
C PRO A 38 9.43 -2.68 10.28
N VAL A 39 9.52 -3.94 9.85
CA VAL A 39 8.61 -5.00 10.29
C VAL A 39 9.36 -6.06 11.09
N ASP A 40 8.74 -6.58 12.13
CA ASP A 40 9.32 -7.58 13.03
C ASP A 40 9.12 -9.00 12.46
N THR A 41 7.94 -9.25 11.87
CA THR A 41 7.59 -10.54 11.25
C THR A 41 7.16 -10.36 9.80
N ARG A 42 7.38 -11.40 8.98
CA ARG A 42 6.95 -11.46 7.57
C ARG A 42 6.06 -12.69 7.34
N HIS A 43 5.03 -12.50 6.54
CA HIS A 43 4.01 -13.49 6.22
C HIS A 43 3.74 -13.45 4.71
N ARG A 44 3.61 -14.62 4.08
CA ARG A 44 3.27 -14.71 2.65
C ARG A 44 1.90 -14.09 2.40
N ASP A 45 0.92 -14.47 3.23
CA ASP A 45 -0.45 -13.98 3.17
C ASP A 45 -0.72 -12.93 4.25
N ARG A 46 -1.79 -12.16 4.06
CA ARG A 46 -2.18 -11.12 5.02
C ARG A 46 -2.54 -11.77 6.36
N PRO A 47 -1.91 -11.33 7.47
CA PRO A 47 -2.32 -11.79 8.80
C PRO A 47 -3.79 -11.46 9.06
N PRO A 48 -4.61 -12.46 9.47
CA PRO A 48 -5.99 -12.22 9.83
C PRO A 48 -6.09 -11.33 11.08
N ALA A 49 -7.23 -10.66 11.25
CA ALA A 49 -7.53 -9.76 12.39
C ALA A 49 -6.67 -8.48 12.53
N ARG A 50 -5.75 -8.20 11.61
CA ARG A 50 -4.96 -6.95 11.61
C ARG A 50 -5.46 -5.97 10.54
N THR A 51 -5.68 -4.73 10.95
CA THR A 51 -5.95 -3.63 10.01
C THR A 51 -4.68 -3.34 9.19
N VAL A 52 -4.86 -2.90 7.95
CA VAL A 52 -3.72 -2.54 7.08
C VAL A 52 -3.21 -1.14 7.48
N CYS A 53 -1.89 -0.95 7.46
CA CYS A 53 -1.27 0.37 7.57
C CYS A 53 -1.76 1.25 6.40
N PRO A 54 -2.40 2.40 6.66
CA PRO A 54 -3.04 3.20 5.61
C PRO A 54 -2.03 3.72 4.58
N GLU A 55 -0.82 4.08 5.01
CA GLU A 55 0.28 4.51 4.15
C GLU A 55 0.72 3.38 3.21
N CYS A 56 0.80 2.14 3.73
CA CYS A 56 1.08 0.97 2.89
C CYS A 56 -0.04 0.73 1.88
N ALA A 57 -1.31 0.89 2.28
CA ALA A 57 -2.46 0.70 1.39
C ALA A 57 -2.45 1.72 0.24
N ILE A 58 -2.23 3.01 0.55
CA ILE A 58 -2.17 4.09 -0.44
C ILE A 58 -1.01 3.87 -1.40
N ALA A 59 0.20 3.61 -0.88
CA ALA A 59 1.39 3.38 -1.71
C ALA A 59 1.21 2.18 -2.63
N TYR A 60 0.60 1.10 -2.14
CA TYR A 60 0.32 -0.08 -2.94
C TYR A 60 -0.70 0.20 -4.05
N VAL A 61 -1.81 0.87 -3.76
CA VAL A 61 -2.82 1.25 -4.76
C VAL A 61 -2.20 2.15 -5.84
N ALA A 62 -1.40 3.16 -5.45
CA ALA A 62 -0.72 4.04 -6.39
C ALA A 62 0.24 3.29 -7.33
N ALA A 63 0.88 2.23 -6.84
CA ALA A 63 1.77 1.40 -7.64
C ALA A 63 1.02 0.44 -8.58
N VAL A 64 -0.11 -0.13 -8.13
CA VAL A 64 -0.93 -1.08 -8.90
C VAL A 64 -1.77 -0.36 -9.97
N PHE A 65 -2.24 0.84 -9.66
CA PHE A 65 -3.08 1.66 -10.52
C PHE A 65 -2.39 3.00 -10.81
N PRO A 66 -1.29 3.00 -11.58
CA PRO A 66 -0.62 4.23 -11.94
C PRO A 66 -1.57 5.11 -12.75
N THR A 67 -1.83 6.32 -12.26
CA THR A 67 -2.68 7.32 -12.92
C THR A 67 -1.92 7.91 -14.11
N GLY A 68 -1.80 7.15 -15.21
CA GLY A 68 -1.13 7.57 -16.44
C GLY A 68 -1.92 8.57 -17.30
N ALA A 69 -2.88 9.30 -16.75
CA ALA A 69 -3.66 10.28 -17.49
C ALA A 69 -3.62 11.63 -16.78
N THR A 70 -3.17 12.67 -17.48
CA THR A 70 -3.67 14.03 -17.24
C THR A 70 -5.19 13.94 -17.15
N ALA A 71 -5.72 13.96 -15.93
CA ALA A 71 -7.15 13.98 -15.72
C ALA A 71 -7.69 15.25 -16.42
N PRO A 72 -8.75 15.17 -17.24
CA PRO A 72 -9.51 16.38 -17.53
C PRO A 72 -9.94 16.97 -16.18
N ASP A 73 -9.87 18.30 -16.05
CA ASP A 73 -10.12 19.06 -14.82
C ASP A 73 -11.51 18.72 -14.25
N LEU A 74 -11.59 17.66 -13.45
CA LEU A 74 -12.77 17.25 -12.72
C LEU A 74 -12.74 17.99 -11.39
N ARG A 75 -12.97 19.31 -11.44
CA ARG A 75 -13.38 20.09 -10.28
C ARG A 75 -14.66 19.45 -9.74
N HIS A 76 -14.51 18.53 -8.80
CA HIS A 76 -15.61 18.02 -8.00
C HIS A 76 -16.11 19.19 -7.15
N GLU A 77 -17.13 19.89 -7.62
CA GLU A 77 -17.91 20.81 -6.80
C GLU A 77 -18.63 19.99 -5.72
N VAL A 78 -17.96 19.78 -4.59
CA VAL A 78 -18.61 19.30 -3.37
C VAL A 78 -19.41 20.47 -2.80
N ARG A 79 -20.67 20.61 -3.22
CA ARG A 79 -21.61 21.47 -2.53
C ARG A 79 -22.00 20.81 -1.21
N LEU A 80 -21.34 21.20 -0.13
CA LEU A 80 -21.84 20.99 1.22
C LEU A 80 -23.14 21.81 1.35
N ARG A 81 -24.28 21.13 1.49
CA ARG A 81 -25.54 21.79 1.83
C ARG A 81 -25.47 22.20 3.29
N ALA A 82 -25.53 23.51 3.54
CA ALA A 82 -25.74 24.11 4.86
C ALA A 82 -27.22 24.03 5.25
#